data_AF-A0A6A4KJ81-F1
#
_entry.id   AF-A0A6A4KJ81-F1
#
_cell.length_a   1.000
_cell.length_b   1.000
_cell.length_c   1.000
_cell.angle_alpha   90.00
_cell.angle_beta   90.00
_cell.angle_gamma   90.00
#
_symmetry.space_group_name_H-M   'P 1'
#
loop_
_entity.id
_entity.type
_entity.pdbx_description
1 polymer ?
#
loop_
_entity_poly.entity_id
_entity_poly.type
_entity_poly.pdbx_seq_one_letter_code
_entity_poly.pdbx_strand_id
1 'polypeptide(L)'
;MLCFTTSFYEQIQEPVLPGCFLRAKAIGLMPMIDQAYDKIIAVCADDPEYKGYTDIKDLPPHRLAEIRRFFEDYKKNENKEVAVNDFLPPQKRLTLSSSQCK
;
A
#
# COMPACT_ATOMS: atom_id res chain seq x y z
N MET A 1 8.52 -10.89 4.14
CA MET A 1 8.36 -9.65 4.93
C MET A 1 7.05 -9.80 5.66
N LEU A 2 7.10 -9.95 6.99
CA LEU A 2 5.92 -10.11 7.85
C LEU A 2 5.24 -8.73 7.93
N CYS A 3 3.96 -8.63 7.57
CA CYS A 3 3.27 -7.35 7.45
C CYS A 3 2.58 -6.95 8.76
N PHE A 4 2.87 -5.75 9.26
CA PHE A 4 2.13 -5.10 10.34
C PHE A 4 1.08 -4.19 9.69
N THR A 5 -0.19 -4.39 10.04
CA THR A 5 -1.39 -3.87 9.37
C THR A 5 -1.63 -2.35 9.46
N THR A 6 -0.64 -1.52 9.80
CA THR A 6 -0.85 -0.07 10.02
C THR A 6 -0.20 0.84 8.97
N SER A 7 0.73 0.37 8.15
CA SER A 7 1.41 1.20 7.13
C SER A 7 1.32 0.67 5.69
N PHE A 8 0.60 -0.43 5.49
CA PHE A 8 0.44 -1.08 4.20
C PHE A 8 -1.04 -1.13 3.81
N TYR A 9 -1.34 -0.92 2.53
CA TYR A 9 -2.63 -1.27 1.96
C TYR A 9 -2.48 -2.65 1.30
N GLU A 10 -3.21 -3.63 1.83
CA GLU A 10 -3.12 -5.03 1.43
C GLU A 10 -4.35 -5.42 0.60
N GLN A 11 -4.11 -6.04 -0.56
CA GLN A 11 -5.16 -6.66 -1.35
C GLN A 11 -5.21 -8.17 -1.02
N ILE A 12 -6.34 -8.60 -0.48
CA ILE A 12 -6.68 -9.98 -0.12
C ILE A 12 -8.19 -10.16 -0.30
N GLN A 13 -8.63 -11.37 -0.69
CA GLN A 13 -10.06 -11.65 -0.83
C GLN A 13 -10.82 -11.59 0.51
N GLU A 14 -10.23 -12.12 1.57
CA GLU A 14 -10.85 -12.20 2.88
C GLU A 14 -10.21 -11.22 3.88
N PRO A 15 -11.01 -10.48 4.66
CA PRO A 15 -10.47 -9.60 5.68
C PRO A 15 -9.77 -10.42 6.77
N VAL A 16 -8.56 -9.99 7.12
CA VAL A 16 -7.74 -10.62 8.16
C VAL A 16 -7.98 -9.99 9.52
N LEU A 17 -7.91 -10.81 10.56
CA LEU A 17 -8.01 -10.34 11.94
C LEU A 17 -6.78 -9.50 12.31
N PRO A 18 -6.96 -8.41 13.08
CA PRO A 18 -5.84 -7.61 13.57
C PRO A 18 -4.92 -8.45 14.46
N GLY A 19 -3.60 -8.32 14.25
CA GLY A 19 -2.57 -9.08 14.98
C GLY A 19 -2.14 -10.39 14.31
N CYS A 20 -2.77 -10.78 13.20
CA CYS A 20 -2.33 -11.91 12.39
C CYS A 20 -1.18 -11.51 11.45
N PHE A 21 -0.30 -12.48 11.16
CA PHE A 21 0.79 -12.31 10.21
C PHE A 21 0.50 -13.02 8.91
N LEU A 22 0.79 -12.35 7.80
CA LEU A 22 0.62 -12.85 6.46
C LEU A 22 1.82 -12.51 5.60
N ARG A 23 2.08 -13.35 4.58
CA ARG A 23 3.14 -13.11 3.62
C ARG A 23 2.64 -12.14 2.58
N ALA A 24 3.13 -10.90 2.62
CA ALA A 24 2.79 -9.89 1.64
C ALA A 24 3.93 -9.68 0.64
N LYS A 25 3.56 -9.45 -0.61
CA LYS A 25 4.45 -9.04 -1.70
C LYS A 25 4.14 -7.59 -2.07
N ALA A 26 5.09 -6.69 -1.85
CA ALA A 26 4.91 -5.30 -2.27
C ALA A 26 5.00 -5.19 -3.80
N ILE A 27 4.00 -4.53 -4.38
CA ILE A 27 3.81 -4.34 -5.83
C ILE A 27 3.94 -2.87 -6.23
N GLY A 28 3.85 -1.94 -5.28
CA GLY A 28 3.99 -0.52 -5.57
C GLY A 28 4.23 0.34 -4.34
N LEU A 29 4.52 1.60 -4.58
CA LEU A 29 4.68 2.62 -3.56
C LEU A 29 3.76 3.80 -3.86
N MET A 30 3.14 4.33 -2.83
CA MET A 30 2.28 5.49 -2.88
C MET A 30 2.91 6.64 -2.08
N PRO A 31 3.62 7.55 -2.77
CA PRO A 31 4.20 8.72 -2.13
C PRO A 31 3.13 9.73 -1.73
N MET A 32 3.25 10.27 -0.52
CA MET A 32 2.33 11.28 0.03
C MET A 32 3.11 12.54 0.39
N ILE A 33 2.55 13.71 0.05
CA ILE A 33 3.23 15.00 0.28
C ILE A 33 3.07 15.49 1.73
N ASP A 34 1.96 15.15 2.38
CA ASP A 34 1.60 15.65 3.73
C ASP A 34 2.17 14.77 4.87
N GLN A 35 2.80 13.64 4.56
CA GLN A 35 3.30 12.70 5.57
C GLN A 35 4.78 12.44 5.42
N ALA A 36 5.46 12.28 6.56
CA ALA A 36 6.88 11.94 6.61
C ALA A 36 7.22 10.57 6.00
N TYR A 37 6.21 9.74 5.69
CA TYR A 37 6.40 8.37 5.24
C TYR A 37 5.48 8.00 4.08
N ASP A 38 6.08 7.45 3.03
CA ASP A 38 5.38 6.85 1.90
C ASP A 38 4.67 5.56 2.33
N LYS A 39 3.52 5.27 1.72
CA LYS A 39 2.80 4.01 1.95
C LYS A 39 3.19 2.99 0.90
N ILE A 40 3.34 1.73 1.33
CA ILE A 40 3.62 0.62 0.42
C ILE A 40 2.31 -0.10 0.12
N ILE A 41 2.11 -0.44 -1.16
CA ILE A 41 0.99 -1.24 -1.62
C ILE A 41 1.48 -2.67 -1.84
N ALA A 42 0.80 -3.61 -1.21
CA ALA A 42 1.17 -5.00 -1.23
C ALA A 42 -0.04 -5.91 -1.48
N VAL A 43 0.26 -7.11 -1.95
CA VAL A 43 -0.71 -8.18 -2.18
C VAL A 43 -0.36 -9.38 -1.31
N CYS A 44 -1.35 -10.15 -0.90
CA CYS A 44 -1.09 -11.42 -0.24
C CYS A 44 -0.41 -12.40 -1.22
N ALA A 45 0.75 -12.95 -0.83
CA ALA A 45 1.50 -13.89 -1.66
C ALA A 45 0.90 -15.30 -1.68
N ASP A 46 0.01 -15.58 -0.72
CA ASP A 46 -0.63 -16.88 -0.51
C ASP A 46 -2.04 -16.95 -1.11
N ASP A 47 -2.60 -15.81 -1.49
CA ASP A 47 -3.91 -15.74 -2.14
C ASP A 47 -3.77 -16.08 -3.64
N PRO A 48 -4.40 -17.17 -4.14
CA PRO A 48 -4.28 -17.58 -5.54
C PRO A 48 -4.78 -16.52 -6.53
N GLU A 49 -5.70 -15.64 -6.12
CA GLU A 49 -6.17 -14.56 -6.97
C GLU A 49 -5.11 -13.47 -7.13
N TYR A 50 -4.47 -13.05 -6.04
CA TYR A 50 -3.55 -11.92 -6.04
C TYR A 50 -2.06 -12.30 -6.14
N LYS A 51 -1.72 -13.58 -6.05
CA LYS A 51 -0.32 -14.06 -6.12
C LYS A 51 0.37 -13.74 -7.46
N GLY A 52 -0.41 -13.66 -8.55
CA GLY A 52 0.11 -13.36 -9.89
C GLY A 52 0.59 -11.92 -10.07
N TYR A 53 0.17 -11.00 -9.20
CA TYR A 53 0.47 -9.58 -9.35
C TYR A 53 1.93 -9.30 -8.97
N THR A 54 2.60 -8.50 -9.80
CA THR A 54 4.02 -8.17 -9.65
C THR A 54 4.25 -6.67 -9.61
N ASP A 55 3.46 -5.92 -10.36
CA ASP A 55 3.51 -4.47 -10.47
C ASP A 55 2.16 -3.86 -10.07
N ILE A 56 2.18 -2.59 -9.67
CA ILE A 56 0.98 -1.84 -9.35
C ILE A 56 0.08 -1.64 -10.58
N LYS A 57 0.67 -1.66 -11.78
CA LYS A 57 -0.07 -1.58 -13.04
C LYS A 57 -0.88 -2.83 -13.37
N ASP A 58 -0.56 -3.95 -12.72
CA ASP A 58 -1.31 -5.20 -12.90
C ASP A 58 -2.71 -5.08 -12.26
N LEU A 59 -2.87 -4.20 -11.27
CA LEU A 59 -4.16 -3.94 -10.63
C LEU A 59 -5.10 -3.17 -11.57
N PRO A 60 -6.42 -3.45 -11.52
CA PRO A 60 -7.41 -2.68 -12.26
C PRO A 60 -7.34 -1.18 -11.92
N PRO A 61 -7.45 -0.29 -12.92
CA PRO A 61 -7.28 1.16 -12.70
C PRO A 61 -8.34 1.75 -11.75
N HIS A 62 -9.53 1.15 -11.68
CA HIS A 62 -10.57 1.56 -10.75
C HIS A 62 -10.16 1.34 -9.27
N ARG A 63 -9.46 0.23 -8.96
CA ARG A 63 -8.95 -0.05 -7.60
C ARG A 63 -7.90 0.98 -7.20
N LEU A 64 -7.01 1.34 -8.12
CA LEU A 64 -6.00 2.38 -7.88
C LEU A 64 -6.64 3.74 -7.61
N ALA A 65 -7.70 4.09 -8.34
CA ALA A 65 -8.45 5.32 -8.13
C ALA A 65 -9.16 5.34 -6.76
N GLU A 66 -9.76 4.22 -6.37
CA GLU A 66 -10.40 4.06 -5.06
C GLU A 66 -9.40 4.23 -3.91
N ILE A 67 -8.24 3.56 -3.99
CA ILE A 67 -7.17 3.67 -2.99
C ILE A 67 -6.69 5.11 -2.88
N ARG A 68 -6.42 5.77 -4.02
CA ARG A 68 -6.03 7.19 -4.06
C ARG A 68 -7.06 8.04 -3.34
N ARG A 69 -8.34 7.88 -3.70
CA ARG A 69 -9.43 8.68 -3.13
C ARG A 69 -9.60 8.44 -1.63
N PHE A 70 -9.48 7.19 -1.20
CA PHE A 70 -9.52 6.83 0.22
C PHE A 70 -8.47 7.60 1.02
N PHE A 71 -7.22 7.65 0.54
CA PHE A 71 -6.14 8.36 1.23
C PHE A 71 -6.20 9.89 1.11
N GLU A 72 -6.86 10.43 0.09
CA GLU A 72 -7.17 11.86 0.01
C GLU A 72 -8.28 12.26 1.00
N ASP A 73 -9.25 11.37 1.22
CA ASP A 73 -10.46 11.68 2.01
C ASP A 73 -10.34 11.31 3.50
N TYR A 74 -9.53 10.31 3.88
CA TYR A 74 -9.57 9.74 5.25
C TYR A 74 -9.22 10.72 6.38
N LYS A 75 -8.48 11.79 6.08
CA LYS A 75 -8.06 12.82 7.05
C LYS A 75 -8.77 14.16 6.89
N LYS A 76 -9.71 14.28 5.95
CA LYS A 76 -10.47 15.54 5.76
C LYS A 76 -11.22 15.95 7.04
N ASN A 77 -11.74 14.98 7.80
CA ASN A 77 -12.40 15.25 9.07
C ASN A 77 -11.43 15.72 10.19
N GLU A 78 -10.12 15.52 10.03
CA GLU A 78 -9.09 16.08 10.93
C GLU A 78 -8.61 17.48 10.49
N ASN A 79 -9.22 18.08 9.45
CA ASN A 79 -8.77 19.32 8.81
C ASN A 79 -7.32 19.25 8.29
N LYS A 80 -6.88 18.08 7.83
CA LYS A 80 -5.58 17.89 7.17
C LYS A 80 -5.80 17.56 5.70
N GLU A 81 -5.06 18.22 4.83
CA GLU A 81 -5.07 17.94 3.40
C GLU A 81 -3.94 16.96 3.05
N VAL A 82 -4.31 15.80 2.53
CA VAL A 82 -3.35 14.80 2.05
C VAL A 82 -3.35 14.80 0.54
N ALA A 83 -2.23 15.16 -0.08
CA ALA A 83 -2.03 15.01 -1.51
C ALA A 83 -1.29 13.70 -1.82
N VAL A 84 -1.89 12.88 -2.69
CA VAL A 84 -1.35 11.60 -3.16
C VAL A 84 -0.71 11.82 -4.53
N ASN A 85 0.56 11.47 -4.67
CA ASN A 85 1.28 11.53 -5.94
C ASN A 85 1.03 10.26 -6.78
N ASP A 86 1.62 10.20 -7.97
CA ASP A 86 1.53 9.00 -8.81
C ASP A 86 2.21 7.79 -8.19
N PHE A 87 1.59 6.63 -8.41
CA PHE A 87 2.07 5.35 -7.94
C PHE A 87 3.43 5.01 -8.59
N LEU A 88 4.38 4.62 -7.74
CA LEU A 88 5.73 4.25 -8.17
C LEU A 88 5.90 2.74 -8.21
N PRO A 89 6.72 2.22 -9.15
CA PRO A 89 6.96 0.80 -9.29
C PRO A 89 7.71 0.21 -8.09
N PRO A 90 7.64 -1.12 -7.91
CA PRO A 90 8.12 -1.81 -6.72
C PRO A 90 9.64 -1.75 -6.51
N GLN A 91 10.40 -1.36 -7.54
CA GLN A 91 11.87 -1.25 -7.53
C GLN A 91 12.38 -0.11 -6.65
N LYS A 92 11.61 0.98 -6.51
CA LYS A 92 12.00 2.15 -5.70
C LYS A 92 11.94 1.92 -4.19
N ARG A 93 11.51 0.71 -3.78
CA ARG A 93 11.29 0.26 -2.40
C ARG A 93 12.56 0.32 -1.53
N LEU A 94 13.70 -0.14 -2.04
CA LEU A 94 14.93 -0.26 -1.23
C LEU A 94 15.51 1.08 -0.78
N THR A 95 15.36 2.12 -1.61
CA THR A 95 15.90 3.45 -1.33
C THR A 95 15.12 4.15 -0.21
N LEU A 96 13.84 3.80 -0.03
CA LEU A 96 12.94 4.47 0.92
C LEU A 96 12.68 3.64 2.19
N SER A 97 12.75 2.30 2.11
CA SER A 97 12.54 1.41 3.26
C SER A 97 13.77 1.25 4.16
N SER A 98 14.99 1.51 3.67
CA SER A 98 16.22 1.48 4.49
C SER A 98 16.22 2.55 5.58
N SER A 99 15.43 3.61 5.42
CA SER A 99 15.18 4.66 6.42
C SER A 99 14.12 4.28 7.46
N GLN A 100 13.29 3.26 7.20
CA GLN A 100 12.10 2.91 8.00
C GLN A 100 12.24 1.58 8.78
N CYS A 101 13.23 0.74 8.48
CA CYS A 101 13.60 -0.39 9.33
C CYS A 101 14.65 0.04 10.37
N LYS A 102 14.19 0.68 11.44
CA LYS A 102 14.88 0.68 12.74
C LYS A 102 13.89 0.26 13.82
#